data_AF-A0A3E1YGF5-F1
#
_entry.id   AF-A0A3E1YGF5-F1
#
_cell.length_a   1.000
_cell.length_b   1.000
_cell.length_c   1.000
_cell.angle_alpha   90.00
_cell.angle_beta   90.00
_cell.angle_gamma   90.00
#
_symmetry.space_group_name_H-M   'P 1'
#
loop_
_entity.id
_entity.type
_entity.pdbx_description
1 polymer ?
#
loop_
_entity_poly.entity_id
_entity_poly.type
_entity_poly.pdbx_seq_one_letter_code
_entity_poly.pdbx_strand_id
1 'polypeptide(L)'
;MNNKSMKSQKKTDKLSKYKPEDLASSIVFPGPENENESRLELVSQYRKEWESKRTPKDRLISQLLQLKFQIEEVIRSDKYDKEKHFGYFLKEYISCLEKKNKEFAEEVDVDPTELSLFINRRRDPPEKFIIRLEIHSNKNFPAIMWYKLIEKEKEYKLMYNNDIRASEYGHVKGKLRISI
;
A
#
# COMPACT_ATOMS: atom_id res chain seq x y z
N MET A 1 8.41 -47.76 9.12
CA MET A 1 7.44 -46.66 9.35
C MET A 1 8.24 -45.39 9.61
N ASN A 2 7.87 -44.18 9.20
CA ASN A 2 7.36 -43.68 7.92
C ASN A 2 7.65 -42.15 7.94
N ASN A 3 8.07 -41.59 6.81
CA ASN A 3 7.94 -40.18 6.38
C ASN A 3 8.43 -38.99 7.24
N LYS A 4 9.68 -38.56 7.00
CA LYS A 4 10.08 -37.13 7.00
C LYS A 4 11.06 -36.82 5.86
N SER A 5 10.62 -36.89 4.60
CA SER A 5 11.44 -36.37 3.49
C SER A 5 10.62 -36.04 2.26
N MET A 6 9.71 -35.06 2.34
CA MET A 6 9.01 -34.54 1.15
C MET A 6 8.75 -33.02 1.16
N LYS A 7 9.51 -32.21 1.93
CA LYS A 7 9.34 -30.74 1.93
C LYS A 7 10.56 -29.90 1.59
N SER A 8 11.73 -30.50 1.28
CA SER A 8 12.94 -29.70 0.99
C SER A 8 13.24 -29.46 -0.49
N GLN A 9 12.54 -30.11 -1.42
CA GLN A 9 12.94 -30.13 -2.84
C GLN A 9 12.25 -29.11 -3.76
N LYS A 10 11.35 -28.24 -3.27
CA LYS A 10 10.66 -27.25 -4.12
C LYS A 10 11.22 -25.81 -4.05
N LYS A 11 12.27 -25.55 -3.26
CA LYS A 11 12.87 -24.20 -3.13
C LYS A 11 14.16 -23.99 -3.92
N THR A 12 14.78 -25.04 -4.45
CA THR A 12 16.10 -24.97 -5.10
C THR A 12 16.04 -24.62 -6.59
N ASP A 13 14.89 -24.73 -7.22
CA ASP A 13 14.76 -24.68 -8.69
C ASP A 13 14.68 -23.25 -9.27
N LYS A 14 14.53 -22.23 -8.43
CA LYS A 14 14.55 -20.82 -8.86
C LYS A 14 15.93 -20.17 -8.73
N LEU A 15 16.80 -20.71 -7.87
CA LEU A 15 18.12 -20.15 -7.60
C LEU A 15 19.22 -20.75 -8.49
N SER A 16 18.98 -21.93 -9.08
CA SER A 16 19.91 -22.60 -10.02
C SER A 16 20.09 -21.86 -11.36
N LYS A 17 19.21 -20.89 -11.66
CA LYS A 17 19.23 -20.12 -12.90
C LYS A 17 20.23 -18.96 -12.89
N TYR A 18 20.80 -18.63 -11.74
CA TYR A 18 21.72 -17.52 -11.56
C TYR A 18 23.07 -18.04 -11.11
N LYS A 19 24.15 -17.47 -11.64
CA LYS A 19 25.49 -17.89 -11.21
C LYS A 19 25.67 -17.48 -9.75
N PRO A 20 26.44 -18.24 -8.95
CA PRO A 20 26.77 -17.88 -7.57
C PRO A 20 27.36 -16.46 -7.44
N GLU A 21 28.11 -16.03 -8.46
CA GLU A 21 28.68 -14.69 -8.62
C GLU A 21 27.60 -13.60 -8.70
N ASP A 22 26.52 -13.85 -9.43
CA ASP A 22 25.38 -12.92 -9.57
C ASP A 22 24.62 -12.78 -8.23
N LEU A 23 24.57 -13.86 -7.44
CA LEU A 23 23.94 -13.84 -6.11
C LEU A 23 24.81 -13.11 -5.08
N ALA A 24 26.14 -13.27 -5.15
CA ALA A 24 27.08 -12.62 -4.25
C ALA A 24 27.09 -11.09 -4.42
N SER A 25 26.96 -10.60 -5.65
CA SER A 25 26.90 -9.15 -5.94
C SER A 25 25.63 -8.46 -5.41
N SER A 26 24.58 -9.22 -5.10
CA SER A 26 23.32 -8.68 -4.57
C SER A 26 23.32 -8.48 -3.05
N ILE A 27 24.32 -8.99 -2.32
CA ILE A 27 24.35 -8.97 -0.86
C ILE A 27 25.18 -7.76 -0.39
N VAL A 28 24.54 -6.79 0.26
CA VAL A 28 25.21 -5.59 0.79
C VAL A 28 25.70 -5.84 2.23
N PHE A 29 27.02 -5.94 2.42
CA PHE A 29 27.65 -5.98 3.75
C PHE A 29 28.15 -4.57 4.16
N PRO A 30 27.96 -4.12 5.41
CA PRO A 30 28.50 -2.84 5.90
C PRO A 30 30.04 -2.88 5.97
N GLY A 31 30.72 -1.85 5.44
CA GLY A 31 32.18 -1.67 5.44
C GLY A 31 32.62 -0.29 5.96
N PRO A 32 33.94 -0.02 6.07
CA PRO A 32 34.50 1.22 6.62
C PRO A 32 34.13 2.48 5.80
N GLU A 33 34.08 3.65 6.46
CA GLU A 33 33.47 4.89 5.94
C GLU A 33 34.01 5.40 4.59
N ASN A 34 35.30 5.28 4.31
CA ASN A 34 35.89 5.74 3.03
C ASN A 34 35.54 4.85 1.83
N GLU A 35 35.21 3.57 2.06
CA GLU A 35 34.67 2.69 1.02
C GLU A 35 33.17 2.94 0.80
N ASN A 36 32.48 3.60 1.73
CA ASN A 36 31.05 3.86 1.61
C ASN A 36 30.77 4.93 0.56
N GLU A 37 31.55 6.00 0.42
CA GLU A 37 31.32 7.02 -0.62
C GLU A 37 31.49 6.45 -2.03
N SER A 38 32.60 5.76 -2.30
CA SER A 38 32.83 5.10 -3.60
C SER A 38 31.81 3.99 -3.87
N ARG A 39 31.35 3.24 -2.85
CA ARG A 39 30.26 2.26 -3.00
C ARG A 39 28.90 2.93 -3.25
N LEU A 40 28.61 4.06 -2.63
CA LEU A 40 27.38 4.82 -2.86
C LEU A 40 27.34 5.35 -4.30
N GLU A 41 28.48 5.79 -4.83
CA GLU A 41 28.63 6.17 -6.24
C GLU A 41 28.41 4.99 -7.17
N LEU A 42 29.01 3.82 -6.90
CA LEU A 42 28.78 2.59 -7.64
C LEU A 42 27.31 2.14 -7.61
N VAL A 43 26.67 2.15 -6.44
CA VAL A 43 25.23 1.84 -6.30
C VAL A 43 24.38 2.84 -7.07
N SER A 44 24.74 4.12 -7.04
CA SER A 44 24.08 5.19 -7.79
C SER A 44 24.22 4.98 -9.31
N GLN A 45 25.41 4.61 -9.79
CA GLN A 45 25.66 4.28 -11.19
C GLN A 45 24.87 3.05 -11.63
N TYR A 46 24.92 1.96 -10.86
CA TYR A 46 24.13 0.76 -11.14
C TYR A 46 22.62 1.03 -11.14
N ARG A 47 22.12 1.87 -10.22
CA ARG A 47 20.71 2.32 -10.23
C ARG A 47 20.39 3.10 -11.50
N LYS A 48 21.23 4.05 -11.90
CA LYS A 48 21.04 4.83 -13.13
C LYS A 48 21.04 3.94 -14.39
N GLU A 49 21.92 2.95 -14.45
CA GLU A 49 21.96 1.98 -15.55
C GLU A 49 20.75 1.04 -15.56
N TRP A 50 20.26 0.66 -14.38
CA TRP A 50 19.03 -0.13 -14.25
C TRP A 50 17.80 0.70 -14.64
N GLU A 51 17.75 1.96 -14.24
CA GLU A 51 16.69 2.90 -14.58
C GLU A 51 16.66 3.21 -16.08
N SER A 52 17.83 3.35 -16.72
CA SER A 52 17.91 3.63 -18.16
C SER A 52 17.45 2.45 -19.03
N LYS A 53 17.49 1.22 -18.50
CA LYS A 53 17.03 0.01 -19.18
C LYS A 53 15.55 -0.30 -18.96
N ARG A 54 14.85 0.43 -18.08
CA ARG A 54 13.44 0.18 -17.76
C ARG A 54 12.50 0.73 -18.83
N THR A 55 11.54 -0.08 -19.22
CA THR A 55 10.43 0.42 -20.03
C THR A 55 9.47 1.25 -19.14
N PRO A 56 8.70 2.18 -19.72
CA PRO A 56 7.65 2.89 -18.98
C PRO A 56 6.68 1.94 -18.25
N LYS A 57 6.42 0.78 -18.85
CA LYS A 57 5.58 -0.28 -18.25
C LYS A 57 6.22 -0.87 -17.00
N ASP A 58 7.53 -1.14 -17.00
CA ASP A 58 8.23 -1.67 -15.83
C ASP A 58 8.26 -0.68 -14.66
N ARG A 59 8.37 0.61 -14.99
CA ARG A 59 8.27 1.70 -14.02
C ARG A 59 6.89 1.72 -13.38
N LEU A 60 5.82 1.71 -14.20
CA LEU A 60 4.44 1.67 -13.71
C LEU A 60 4.19 0.45 -12.82
N ILE A 61 4.59 -0.75 -13.25
CA ILE A 61 4.46 -1.98 -12.45
C ILE A 61 5.11 -1.82 -11.09
N SER A 62 6.30 -1.24 -11.04
CA SER A 62 7.05 -1.05 -9.80
C SER A 62 6.38 -0.07 -8.86
N GLN A 63 5.88 1.05 -9.39
CA GLN A 63 5.14 2.05 -8.61
C GLN A 63 3.84 1.47 -8.06
N LEU A 64 3.08 0.74 -8.86
CA LEU A 64 1.85 0.07 -8.41
C LEU A 64 2.14 -1.00 -7.35
N LEU A 65 3.22 -1.77 -7.50
CA LEU A 65 3.62 -2.78 -6.52
C LEU A 65 4.03 -2.13 -5.19
N GLN A 66 4.80 -1.05 -5.25
CA GLN A 66 5.18 -0.27 -4.09
C GLN A 66 3.94 0.27 -3.36
N LEU A 67 3.03 0.90 -4.09
CA LEU A 67 1.78 1.42 -3.55
C LEU A 67 0.97 0.32 -2.86
N LYS A 68 0.87 -0.84 -3.48
CA LYS A 68 0.16 -1.99 -2.92
C LYS A 68 0.78 -2.43 -1.58
N PHE A 69 2.10 -2.56 -1.50
CA PHE A 69 2.75 -2.94 -0.24
C PHE A 69 2.58 -1.88 0.86
N GLN A 70 2.61 -0.60 0.50
CA GLN A 70 2.35 0.47 1.46
C GLN A 70 0.92 0.41 2.01
N ILE A 71 -0.07 0.14 1.17
CA ILE A 71 -1.45 -0.05 1.60
C ILE A 71 -1.58 -1.28 2.52
N GLU A 72 -0.98 -2.40 2.12
CA GLU A 72 -1.00 -3.63 2.93
C GLU A 72 -0.34 -3.46 4.29
N GLU A 73 0.76 -2.71 4.37
CA GLU A 73 1.44 -2.36 5.61
C GLU A 73 0.54 -1.54 6.54
N VAL A 74 -0.12 -0.51 6.01
CA VAL A 74 -1.06 0.32 6.79
C VAL A 74 -2.25 -0.49 7.28
N ILE A 75 -2.80 -1.36 6.44
CA ILE A 75 -3.92 -2.24 6.82
C ILE A 75 -3.50 -3.20 7.94
N ARG A 76 -2.28 -3.74 7.88
CA ARG A 76 -1.77 -4.69 8.88
C ARG A 76 -1.32 -4.02 10.17
N SER A 77 -0.98 -2.72 10.12
CA SER A 77 -0.55 -1.96 11.27
C SER A 77 -1.67 -1.80 12.30
N ASP A 78 -1.36 -2.03 13.57
CA ASP A 78 -2.23 -1.70 14.70
C ASP A 78 -2.25 -0.19 14.98
N LYS A 79 -1.22 0.52 14.53
CA LYS A 79 -1.12 1.97 14.66
C LYS A 79 -1.79 2.63 13.47
N TYR A 80 -2.73 3.53 13.76
CA TYR A 80 -3.33 4.40 12.76
C TYR A 80 -2.45 5.60 12.47
N ASP A 81 -2.10 5.78 11.20
CA ASP A 81 -1.39 6.96 10.69
C ASP A 81 -2.38 7.89 9.98
N LYS A 82 -2.53 9.12 10.50
CA LYS A 82 -3.48 10.11 10.01
C LYS A 82 -3.16 10.62 8.60
N GLU A 83 -1.91 10.51 8.18
CA GLU A 83 -1.45 10.99 6.87
C GLU A 83 -1.66 9.93 5.79
N LYS A 84 -1.62 8.63 6.17
CA LYS A 84 -1.82 7.51 5.25
C LYS A 84 -3.29 7.07 5.17
N HIS A 85 -4.15 8.00 4.80
CA HIS A 85 -5.60 7.79 4.66
C HIS A 85 -6.00 7.39 3.22
N PHE A 86 -7.27 7.02 3.01
CA PHE A 86 -7.81 6.64 1.70
C PHE A 86 -7.45 7.65 0.59
N GLY A 87 -7.75 8.93 0.81
CA GLY A 87 -7.48 10.00 -0.15
C GLY A 87 -6.00 10.17 -0.53
N TYR A 88 -5.07 9.89 0.39
CA TYR A 88 -3.63 9.90 0.12
C TYR A 88 -3.28 8.79 -0.88
N PHE A 89 -3.69 7.55 -0.61
CA PHE A 89 -3.43 6.43 -1.49
C PHE A 89 -4.14 6.54 -2.85
N LEU A 90 -5.32 7.14 -2.89
CA LEU A 90 -6.01 7.44 -4.15
C LEU A 90 -5.21 8.45 -4.99
N LYS A 91 -4.64 9.49 -4.37
CA LYS A 91 -3.80 10.46 -5.06
C LYS A 91 -2.51 9.83 -5.59
N GLU A 92 -1.87 8.97 -4.79
CA GLU A 92 -0.69 8.21 -5.21
C GLU A 92 -1.02 7.26 -6.37
N TYR A 93 -2.18 6.59 -6.33
CA TYR A 93 -2.66 5.74 -7.42
C TYR A 93 -2.81 6.53 -8.74
N ILE A 94 -3.48 7.68 -8.70
CA ILE A 94 -3.64 8.55 -9.87
C ILE A 94 -2.28 9.03 -10.39
N SER A 95 -1.37 9.36 -9.48
CA SER A 95 -0.02 9.82 -9.82
C SER A 95 0.83 8.71 -10.45
N CYS A 96 0.69 7.45 -10.03
CA CYS A 96 1.33 6.30 -10.67
C CYS A 96 0.90 6.15 -12.13
N LEU A 97 -0.35 6.51 -12.45
CA LEU A 97 -0.89 6.44 -13.81
C LEU A 97 -0.47 7.62 -14.68
N GLU A 98 0.25 8.61 -14.13
CA GLU A 98 0.63 9.86 -14.78
C GLU A 98 -0.58 10.67 -15.31
N LYS A 99 -1.76 10.51 -14.68
CA LYS A 99 -3.01 11.16 -15.09
C LYS A 99 -3.32 12.39 -14.26
N LYS A 100 -4.05 13.33 -14.87
CA LYS A 100 -4.67 14.44 -14.14
C LYS A 100 -5.94 13.96 -13.44
N ASN A 101 -6.29 14.57 -12.31
CA ASN A 101 -7.52 14.22 -11.58
C ASN A 101 -8.78 14.25 -12.45
N LYS A 102 -8.89 15.21 -13.38
CA LYS A 102 -10.05 15.32 -14.28
C LYS A 102 -10.14 14.13 -15.25
N GLU A 103 -9.02 13.76 -15.85
CA GLU A 103 -8.94 12.62 -16.78
C GLU A 103 -9.27 11.32 -16.05
N PHE A 104 -8.67 11.10 -14.88
CA PHE A 104 -8.99 9.93 -14.06
C PHE A 104 -10.47 9.90 -13.64
N ALA A 105 -11.03 11.07 -13.29
CA ALA A 105 -12.43 11.17 -12.90
C ALA A 105 -13.38 10.69 -14.01
N GLU A 106 -13.10 11.06 -15.26
CA GLU A 106 -13.84 10.62 -16.44
C GLU A 106 -13.74 9.09 -16.63
N GLU A 107 -12.56 8.49 -16.43
CA GLU A 107 -12.34 7.05 -16.61
C GLU A 107 -13.07 6.17 -15.59
N VAL A 108 -13.25 6.67 -14.36
CA VAL A 108 -13.98 5.96 -13.30
C VAL A 108 -15.38 6.52 -13.08
N ASP A 109 -15.89 7.31 -14.03
CA ASP A 109 -17.25 7.85 -14.07
C ASP A 109 -17.64 8.59 -12.77
N VAL A 110 -16.73 9.41 -12.24
CA VAL A 110 -16.97 10.25 -11.05
C VAL A 110 -16.87 11.73 -11.42
N ASP A 111 -17.68 12.56 -10.76
CA ASP A 111 -17.53 14.01 -10.93
C ASP A 111 -16.15 14.46 -10.38
N PRO A 112 -15.40 15.33 -11.08
CA PRO A 112 -14.11 15.82 -10.60
C PRO A 112 -14.16 16.50 -9.21
N THR A 113 -15.30 17.12 -8.88
CA THR A 113 -15.54 17.73 -7.56
C THR A 113 -15.71 16.65 -6.51
N GLU A 114 -16.50 15.60 -6.79
CA GLU A 114 -16.65 14.46 -5.89
C GLU A 114 -15.30 13.76 -5.66
N LEU A 115 -14.51 13.55 -6.70
CA LEU A 115 -13.16 12.99 -6.58
C LEU A 115 -12.28 13.85 -5.66
N SER A 116 -12.33 15.17 -5.81
CA SER A 116 -11.62 16.11 -4.93
C SER A 116 -12.06 15.99 -3.47
N LEU A 117 -13.36 15.83 -3.21
CA LEU A 117 -13.88 15.62 -1.86
C LEU A 117 -13.37 14.32 -1.24
N PHE A 118 -13.25 13.24 -2.04
CA PHE A 118 -12.71 11.96 -1.58
C PHE A 118 -11.22 12.06 -1.27
N ILE A 119 -10.44 12.69 -2.16
CA ILE A 119 -9.00 12.90 -1.96
C ILE A 119 -8.74 13.75 -0.71
N ASN A 120 -9.53 14.80 -0.50
CA ASN A 120 -9.37 15.74 0.61
C ASN A 120 -10.09 15.32 1.90
N ARG A 121 -10.57 14.06 2.00
CA ARG A 121 -11.24 13.51 3.19
C ARG A 121 -12.48 14.30 3.65
N ARG A 122 -13.10 15.04 2.73
CA ARG A 122 -14.32 15.81 3.00
C ARG A 122 -15.57 14.93 2.93
N ARG A 123 -15.49 13.82 2.20
CA ARG A 123 -16.58 12.85 2.03
C ARG A 123 -16.01 11.45 1.84
N ASP A 124 -16.67 10.45 2.42
CA ASP A 124 -16.36 9.05 2.15
C ASP A 124 -16.80 8.67 0.73
N PRO A 125 -15.98 7.89 -0.02
CA PRO A 125 -16.37 7.41 -1.33
C PRO A 125 -17.53 6.40 -1.22
N PRO A 126 -18.49 6.40 -2.15
CA PRO A 126 -19.53 5.38 -2.19
C PRO A 126 -18.96 4.04 -2.67
N GLU A 127 -19.60 2.92 -2.30
CA GLU A 127 -19.14 1.57 -2.68
C GLU A 127 -18.97 1.40 -4.19
N LYS A 128 -19.87 1.98 -5.00
CA LYS A 128 -19.76 1.97 -6.47
C LYS A 128 -18.42 2.54 -6.96
N PHE A 129 -17.90 3.58 -6.31
CA PHE A 129 -16.61 4.17 -6.67
C PHE A 129 -15.47 3.23 -6.33
N ILE A 130 -15.52 2.59 -5.15
CA ILE A 130 -14.52 1.62 -4.71
C ILE A 130 -14.46 0.42 -5.68
N ILE A 131 -15.61 -0.09 -6.12
CA ILE A 131 -15.69 -1.18 -7.11
C ILE A 131 -15.09 -0.74 -8.45
N ARG A 132 -15.34 0.50 -8.89
CA ARG A 132 -14.73 1.04 -10.12
C ARG A 132 -13.20 1.12 -10.01
N LEU A 133 -12.63 1.45 -8.85
CA LEU A 133 -11.17 1.39 -8.64
C LEU A 133 -10.61 -0.03 -8.82
N GLU A 134 -11.33 -1.05 -8.32
CA GLU A 134 -10.94 -2.45 -8.54
C GLU A 134 -10.92 -2.79 -10.04
N ILE A 135 -11.98 -2.45 -10.76
CA ILE A 135 -12.11 -2.72 -12.19
C ILE A 135 -11.02 -1.98 -12.97
N HIS A 136 -10.86 -0.67 -12.72
CA HIS A 136 -9.86 0.17 -13.36
C HIS A 136 -8.43 -0.34 -13.11
N SER A 137 -8.17 -0.85 -11.90
CA SER A 137 -6.86 -1.43 -11.56
C SER A 137 -6.64 -2.86 -12.06
N ASN A 138 -7.58 -3.42 -12.84
CA ASN A 138 -7.57 -4.82 -13.27
C ASN A 138 -7.36 -5.79 -12.08
N LYS A 139 -8.10 -5.55 -10.99
CA LYS A 139 -8.06 -6.34 -9.74
C LYS A 139 -6.73 -6.34 -9.00
N ASN A 140 -5.76 -5.51 -9.40
CA ASN A 140 -4.49 -5.40 -8.66
C ASN A 140 -4.69 -4.81 -7.27
N PHE A 141 -5.69 -3.93 -7.13
CA PHE A 141 -6.16 -3.34 -5.88
C PHE A 141 -7.63 -3.71 -5.66
N PRO A 142 -7.91 -4.84 -4.99
CA PRO A 142 -9.27 -5.30 -4.71
C PRO A 142 -10.08 -4.25 -3.94
N ALA A 143 -11.40 -4.18 -4.15
CA ALA A 143 -12.27 -3.23 -3.46
C ALA A 143 -12.15 -3.32 -1.94
N ILE A 144 -11.98 -4.53 -1.40
CA ILE A 144 -11.78 -4.76 0.04
C ILE A 144 -10.51 -4.09 0.57
N MET A 145 -9.47 -3.94 -0.25
CA MET A 145 -8.23 -3.26 0.15
C MET A 145 -8.48 -1.77 0.36
N TRP A 146 -9.16 -1.14 -0.58
CA TRP A 146 -9.57 0.27 -0.47
C TRP A 146 -10.53 0.51 0.69
N TYR A 147 -11.49 -0.40 0.88
CA TYR A 147 -12.46 -0.30 1.97
C TYR A 147 -11.80 -0.35 3.35
N LYS A 148 -10.82 -1.25 3.54
CA LYS A 148 -10.07 -1.35 4.80
C LYS A 148 -9.33 -0.06 5.19
N LEU A 149 -8.88 0.73 4.21
CA LEU A 149 -8.28 2.05 4.50
C LEU A 149 -9.31 3.01 5.10
N ILE A 150 -10.54 2.98 4.60
CA ILE A 150 -11.65 3.79 5.11
C ILE A 150 -12.06 3.30 6.50
N GLU A 151 -12.12 1.98 6.72
CA GLU A 151 -12.42 1.39 8.02
C GLU A 151 -11.39 1.79 9.08
N LYS A 152 -10.08 1.73 8.77
CA LYS A 152 -9.03 2.15 9.70
C LYS A 152 -9.22 3.57 10.22
N GLU A 153 -9.63 4.50 9.35
CA GLU A 153 -9.94 5.87 9.74
C GLU A 153 -11.20 5.94 10.63
N LYS A 154 -12.23 5.15 10.32
CA LYS A 154 -13.47 5.08 11.11
C LYS A 154 -13.23 4.47 12.49
N GLU A 155 -12.48 3.38 12.56
CA GLU A 155 -12.05 2.72 13.81
C GLU A 155 -11.36 3.73 14.72
N TYR A 156 -10.38 4.48 14.20
CA TYR A 156 -9.70 5.51 14.97
C TYR A 156 -10.67 6.59 15.48
N LYS A 157 -11.56 7.09 14.62
CA LYS A 157 -12.58 8.07 15.04
C LYS A 157 -13.48 7.52 16.14
N LEU A 158 -13.95 6.27 16.02
CA LEU A 158 -14.80 5.63 17.03
C LEU A 158 -14.05 5.35 18.34
N MET A 159 -12.77 5.00 18.27
CA MET A 159 -11.93 4.70 19.43
C MET A 159 -11.54 5.94 20.26
N TYR A 160 -11.44 7.11 19.64
CA TYR A 160 -10.90 8.30 20.31
C TYR A 160 -11.87 9.49 20.37
N ASN A 161 -13.10 9.36 19.84
CA ASN A 161 -14.10 10.42 19.95
C ASN A 161 -14.82 10.36 21.31
N ASN A 162 -14.26 11.07 22.29
CA ASN A 162 -14.81 11.16 23.64
C ASN A 162 -16.05 12.06 23.73
N ASP A 163 -16.18 13.04 22.84
CA ASP A 163 -17.32 13.98 22.84
C ASP A 163 -18.62 13.24 22.53
N ILE A 164 -18.61 12.39 21.49
CA ILE A 164 -19.76 11.53 21.16
C ILE A 164 -20.03 10.56 22.30
N ARG A 165 -19.00 9.97 22.93
CA ARG A 165 -19.23 9.07 24.07
C ARG A 165 -19.92 9.77 25.22
N ALA A 166 -19.55 11.01 25.50
CA ALA A 166 -20.16 11.80 26.56
C ALA A 166 -21.63 12.11 26.25
N SER A 167 -21.95 12.50 25.01
CA SER A 167 -23.35 12.74 24.59
C SER A 167 -24.18 11.44 24.63
N GLU A 168 -23.64 10.34 24.13
CA GLU A 168 -24.36 9.07 24.04
C GLU A 168 -24.52 8.35 25.40
N TYR A 169 -23.69 8.66 26.39
CA TYR A 169 -23.71 7.99 27.70
C TYR A 169 -25.08 8.11 28.41
N GLY A 170 -25.76 9.25 28.24
CA GLY A 170 -27.07 9.53 28.83
C GLY A 170 -28.24 8.79 28.14
N HIS A 171 -28.05 8.37 26.88
CA HIS A 171 -29.06 7.66 26.11
C HIS A 171 -29.14 6.16 26.47
N VAL A 172 -28.08 5.60 27.06
CA VAL A 172 -28.00 4.17 27.42
C VAL A 172 -28.60 3.89 28.80
N LYS A 173 -29.68 3.10 28.84
CA LYS A 173 -30.32 2.59 30.07
C LYS A 173 -29.97 1.11 30.28
N GLY A 174 -29.83 0.68 31.54
CA GLY A 174 -29.60 -0.74 31.88
C GLY A 174 -28.20 -1.26 31.54
N LYS A 175 -27.16 -0.51 31.94
CA LYS A 175 -25.75 -0.87 31.67
C LYS A 175 -25.38 -2.21 32.33
N LEU A 176 -24.68 -3.06 31.58
CA LEU A 176 -24.06 -4.26 32.12
C LEU A 176 -23.07 -3.87 33.21
N ARG A 177 -23.13 -4.54 34.36
CA ARG A 177 -22.22 -4.31 35.50
C ARG A 177 -20.94 -5.16 35.45
N ILE A 178 -20.79 -5.97 34.40
CA ILE A 178 -19.68 -6.90 34.21
C ILE A 178 -18.86 -6.39 33.02
N SER A 179 -17.54 -6.44 33.16
CA SER A 179 -16.57 -6.17 32.10
C SER A 179 -15.67 -7.40 31.94
N ILE A 180 -15.32 -7.75 30.70
CA ILE A 180 -14.51 -8.92 30.32
C ILE A 180 -13.22 -8.42 29.71
#